data_AF-Q6QNY0-F1
#
_entry.id   AF-Q6QNY0-F1
#
_cell.length_a   1.000
_cell.length_b   1.000
_cell.length_c   1.000
_cell.angle_alpha   90.00
_cell.angle_beta   90.00
_cell.angle_gamma   90.00
#
_symmetry.space_group_name_H-M   'P 1'
#
loop_
_entity.id
_entity.type
_entity.pdbx_description
1 polymer ?
#
loop_
_entity_poly.entity_id
_entity_poly.type
_entity_poly.pdbx_seq_one_letter_code
_entity_poly.pdbx_strand_id
1 'polypeptide(L)'
;MASQGRRRRPLRRPETVVPGEATETDSERSASSSEEEELYLGPSGPTRGRPTGLRVAGEAAETDSEPEPEPEPTAAPRDLPPLVVQRESAEEAWGTEEAPAPAPARSLLQLRLAESQARLDHDVAAAVSGVYRRAGRDVAALASRLAAAQAAGLAAAHSVRLARGDLCALAERLDIVAGCRLLPDIRGVPGTEPEKDPGPRA
;
A
#
# COMPACT_ATOMS: atom_id res chain seq x y z
N MET A 1 -38.91 -41.09 -34.77
CA MET A 1 -38.73 -40.62 -33.39
C MET A 1 -37.69 -39.50 -33.43
N ALA A 2 -38.16 -38.26 -33.32
CA ALA A 2 -37.41 -37.02 -33.54
C ALA A 2 -37.03 -36.37 -32.21
N SER A 3 -35.80 -35.87 -32.07
CA SER A 3 -35.49 -34.71 -31.20
C SER A 3 -34.11 -34.13 -31.55
N GLN A 4 -34.10 -32.98 -32.24
CA GLN A 4 -32.92 -32.17 -32.49
C GLN A 4 -32.64 -31.26 -31.29
N GLY A 5 -31.46 -31.37 -30.67
CA GLY A 5 -30.96 -30.42 -29.69
C GLY A 5 -30.06 -29.37 -30.35
N ARG A 6 -30.63 -28.20 -30.70
CA ARG A 6 -29.87 -27.04 -31.23
C ARG A 6 -29.08 -26.36 -30.10
N ARG A 7 -27.76 -26.47 -30.10
CA ARG A 7 -26.88 -25.55 -29.33
C ARG A 7 -26.58 -24.32 -30.18
N ARG A 8 -27.17 -23.18 -29.82
CA ARG A 8 -26.88 -21.85 -30.40
C ARG A 8 -25.51 -21.37 -29.92
N ARG A 9 -24.63 -21.02 -30.86
CA ARG A 9 -23.40 -20.24 -30.62
C ARG A 9 -23.78 -18.77 -30.38
N PRO A 10 -23.14 -18.04 -29.45
CA PRO A 10 -23.33 -16.60 -29.33
C PRO A 10 -22.66 -15.89 -30.53
N LEU A 11 -23.39 -14.96 -31.14
CA LEU A 11 -22.88 -14.07 -32.19
C LEU A 11 -21.83 -13.12 -31.58
N ARG A 12 -20.61 -13.13 -32.11
CA ARG A 12 -19.64 -12.04 -31.94
C ARG A 12 -20.16 -10.81 -32.67
N ARG A 13 -20.35 -9.68 -31.98
CA ARG A 13 -20.50 -8.36 -32.61
C ARG A 13 -19.11 -7.82 -32.94
N PRO A 14 -18.93 -7.13 -34.08
CA PRO A 14 -17.66 -6.51 -34.44
C PRO A 14 -17.40 -5.31 -33.53
N GLU A 15 -16.26 -5.33 -32.85
CA GLU A 15 -15.77 -4.28 -31.97
C GLU A 15 -15.07 -3.23 -32.84
N THR A 16 -15.68 -2.05 -32.98
CA THR A 16 -15.04 -0.87 -33.57
C THR A 16 -14.10 -0.29 -32.53
N VAL A 17 -12.82 -0.67 -32.59
CA VAL A 17 -11.77 -0.15 -31.73
C VAL A 17 -11.31 1.21 -32.28
N VAL A 18 -11.57 2.28 -31.54
CA VAL A 18 -10.98 3.61 -31.79
C VAL A 18 -9.63 3.67 -31.06
N PRO A 19 -8.52 3.94 -31.75
CA PRO A 19 -7.21 4.02 -31.11
C PRO A 19 -7.14 5.25 -30.19
N GLY A 20 -7.01 5.03 -28.88
CA GLY A 20 -6.74 6.09 -27.90
C GLY A 20 -7.56 6.06 -26.61
N GLU A 21 -8.60 5.23 -26.51
CA GLU A 21 -9.44 5.17 -25.30
C GLU A 21 -9.10 3.97 -24.41
N ALA A 22 -8.91 4.22 -23.11
CA ALA A 22 -8.67 3.19 -22.10
C ALA A 22 -9.99 2.49 -21.76
N THR A 23 -10.06 1.18 -21.99
CA THR A 23 -11.17 0.33 -21.56
C THR A 23 -11.10 0.08 -20.05
N GLU A 24 -11.95 0.75 -19.27
CA GLU A 24 -12.17 0.39 -17.87
C GLU A 24 -13.16 -0.79 -17.80
N THR A 25 -12.64 -2.01 -17.65
CA THR A 25 -13.43 -3.18 -17.27
C THR A 25 -13.64 -3.19 -15.76
N ASP A 26 -14.78 -2.67 -15.32
CA ASP A 26 -15.40 -3.04 -14.04
C ASP A 26 -16.28 -4.27 -14.30
N SER A 27 -16.05 -5.34 -13.54
CA SER A 27 -16.83 -6.57 -13.60
C SER A 27 -16.88 -7.19 -12.20
N GLU A 28 -17.77 -6.61 -11.41
CA GLU A 28 -18.77 -7.28 -10.57
C GLU A 28 -18.40 -8.67 -10.00
N ARG A 29 -17.86 -8.60 -8.78
CA ARG A 29 -18.11 -9.46 -7.61
C ARG A 29 -19.18 -10.55 -7.82
N SER A 30 -18.74 -11.80 -7.96
CA SER A 30 -19.59 -12.98 -7.76
C SER A 30 -19.23 -13.68 -6.45
N ALA A 31 -20.19 -13.69 -5.53
CA ALA A 31 -20.20 -14.45 -4.29
C ALA A 31 -20.42 -15.94 -4.56
N SER A 32 -19.77 -16.83 -3.79
CA SER A 32 -20.38 -18.01 -3.14
C SER A 32 -19.34 -18.98 -2.55
N SER A 33 -19.67 -19.49 -1.35
CA SER A 33 -19.39 -20.86 -0.82
C SER A 33 -17.98 -21.15 -0.25
N SER A 34 -17.77 -21.77 0.92
CA SER A 34 -18.60 -22.28 2.02
C SER A 34 -17.70 -22.43 3.28
N GLU A 35 -18.31 -22.42 4.47
CA GLU A 35 -18.14 -23.32 5.65
C GLU A 35 -16.71 -23.82 5.95
N GLU A 36 -16.11 -23.62 7.13
CA GLU A 36 -16.44 -24.40 8.35
C GLU A 36 -15.71 -23.91 9.63
N GLU A 37 -16.24 -24.43 10.74
CA GLU A 37 -16.27 -24.01 12.14
C GLU A 37 -15.06 -24.52 12.96
N GLU A 38 -14.57 -23.77 13.95
CA GLU A 38 -14.29 -24.33 15.30
C GLU A 38 -13.90 -23.24 16.33
N LEU A 39 -14.62 -23.30 17.46
CA LEU A 39 -14.55 -22.44 18.64
C LEU A 39 -13.39 -22.83 19.56
N TYR A 40 -12.80 -21.85 20.25
CA TYR A 40 -12.29 -22.08 21.60
C TYR A 40 -12.63 -20.90 22.53
N LEU A 41 -13.38 -21.23 23.59
CA LEU A 41 -13.86 -20.37 24.66
C LEU A 41 -12.74 -20.03 25.67
N GLY A 42 -12.81 -18.83 26.25
CA GLY A 42 -12.13 -18.45 27.50
C GLY A 42 -12.61 -17.08 28.00
N PRO A 43 -12.78 -16.84 29.32
CA PRO A 43 -14.06 -16.43 29.90
C PRO A 43 -14.16 -15.00 30.49
N SER A 44 -15.40 -14.48 30.57
CA SER A 44 -16.08 -13.73 31.66
C SER A 44 -15.22 -12.88 32.62
N GLY A 45 -15.47 -11.61 32.95
CA GLY A 45 -16.68 -10.77 32.98
C GLY A 45 -16.34 -9.37 33.56
N PRO A 46 -17.33 -8.50 33.87
CA PRO A 46 -17.20 -7.05 33.71
C PRO A 46 -16.98 -6.28 35.03
N THR A 47 -16.01 -5.36 35.07
CA THR A 47 -15.87 -4.38 36.16
C THR A 47 -15.34 -3.02 35.66
N ARG A 48 -16.28 -2.13 35.35
CA ARG A 48 -16.32 -0.72 35.79
C ARG A 48 -14.96 -0.02 35.99
N GLY A 49 -14.42 0.57 34.93
CA GLY A 49 -13.30 1.52 34.97
C GLY A 49 -13.36 2.49 33.78
N ARG A 50 -13.83 3.71 34.06
CA ARG A 50 -13.90 4.90 33.18
C ARG A 50 -12.48 5.52 33.04
N PRO A 51 -12.13 6.36 32.04
CA PRO A 51 -12.81 6.77 30.78
C PRO A 51 -11.94 6.60 29.50
N THR A 52 -12.55 6.98 28.36
CA THR A 52 -11.95 7.74 27.23
C THR A 52 -10.99 7.05 26.25
N GLY A 53 -11.46 6.90 25.01
CA GLY A 53 -10.63 6.61 23.84
C GLY A 53 -11.39 6.23 22.56
N LEU A 54 -12.61 6.76 22.37
CA LEU A 54 -13.34 6.66 21.09
C LEU A 54 -12.71 7.65 20.11
N ARG A 55 -11.83 7.18 19.23
CA ARG A 55 -11.32 7.98 18.10
C ARG A 55 -12.42 8.07 17.02
N VAL A 56 -12.85 9.29 16.70
CA VAL A 56 -13.87 9.62 15.70
C VAL A 56 -13.22 10.45 14.58
N ALA A 57 -13.66 10.22 13.34
CA ALA A 57 -13.01 10.67 12.11
C ALA A 57 -12.76 12.19 12.06
N GLY A 58 -11.49 12.58 11.92
CA GLY A 58 -11.04 13.98 11.82
C GLY A 58 -9.86 14.37 12.74
N GLU A 59 -9.37 13.46 13.59
CA GLU A 59 -8.30 13.78 14.57
C GLU A 59 -6.92 14.02 13.93
N ALA A 60 -6.37 15.22 14.15
CA ALA A 60 -4.94 15.52 14.07
C ALA A 60 -4.28 15.26 15.44
N ALA A 61 -3.03 14.78 15.43
CA ALA A 61 -2.26 14.40 16.62
C ALA A 61 -1.61 15.60 17.32
N GLU A 62 -1.50 15.48 18.64
CA GLU A 62 -1.03 16.46 19.62
C GLU A 62 0.39 16.97 19.33
N THR A 63 0.58 18.29 19.41
CA THR A 63 1.89 18.91 19.56
C THR A 63 1.95 19.55 20.95
N ASP A 64 2.88 19.03 21.73
CA ASP A 64 3.33 19.49 23.03
C ASP A 64 3.84 20.94 22.92
N SER A 65 3.27 21.86 23.70
CA SER A 65 3.66 23.27 23.75
C SER A 65 3.94 23.68 25.19
N GLU A 66 5.22 23.88 25.51
CA GLU A 66 5.63 24.71 26.66
C GLU A 66 5.11 26.14 26.49
N PRO A 67 4.68 26.82 27.58
CA PRO A 67 4.28 28.21 27.53
C PRO A 67 5.52 29.12 27.53
N GLU A 68 6.02 29.48 26.35
CA GLU A 68 6.95 30.61 26.23
C GLU A 68 6.14 31.92 26.15
N PRO A 69 6.48 32.95 26.95
CA PRO A 69 5.67 34.15 27.12
C PRO A 69 5.57 34.96 25.82
N GLU A 70 4.34 35.43 25.54
CA GLU A 70 3.99 36.35 24.47
C GLU A 70 4.99 37.50 24.35
N PRO A 71 5.75 37.63 23.25
CA PRO A 71 6.30 38.91 22.88
C PRO A 71 5.16 39.74 22.29
N GLU A 72 4.84 40.85 22.97
CA GLU A 72 4.02 41.94 22.44
C GLU A 72 4.35 42.15 20.94
N PRO A 73 3.34 42.35 20.07
CA PRO A 73 3.60 42.62 18.66
C PRO A 73 4.33 43.96 18.58
N THR A 74 5.66 43.87 18.57
CA THR A 74 6.55 45.01 18.36
C THR A 74 6.17 45.52 16.99
N ALA A 75 5.47 46.65 17.01
CA ALA A 75 4.98 47.36 15.87
C ALA A 75 6.11 47.46 14.84
N ALA A 76 6.04 46.66 13.78
CA ALA A 76 6.72 46.99 12.55
C ALA A 76 6.34 48.45 12.25
N PRO A 77 7.29 49.36 12.01
CA PRO A 77 6.96 50.76 11.74
C PRO A 77 6.03 50.78 10.54
N ARG A 78 4.74 51.02 10.82
CA ARG A 78 3.69 51.29 9.83
C ARG A 78 3.90 52.71 9.31
N ASP A 79 5.06 52.96 8.73
CA ASP A 79 5.43 54.23 8.07
C ASP A 79 5.56 54.03 6.56
N LEU A 80 4.71 53.18 5.97
CA LEU A 80 4.38 53.32 4.56
C LEU A 80 3.23 54.32 4.48
N PRO A 81 3.41 55.50 3.83
CA PRO A 81 2.30 56.42 3.64
C PRO A 81 1.18 55.68 2.93
N PRO A 82 -0.09 55.88 3.33
CA PRO A 82 -1.22 55.23 2.68
C PRO A 82 -1.12 55.49 1.18
N LEU A 83 -1.34 54.44 0.38
CA LEU A 83 -1.37 54.56 -1.07
C LEU A 83 -2.54 55.49 -1.43
N VAL A 84 -2.25 56.77 -1.64
CA VAL A 84 -3.25 57.76 -2.05
C VAL A 84 -3.61 57.46 -3.49
N VAL A 85 -4.71 56.75 -3.69
CA VAL A 85 -5.33 56.62 -5.01
C VAL A 85 -5.94 57.96 -5.33
N GLN A 86 -5.23 58.80 -6.10
CA GLN A 86 -5.83 59.95 -6.76
C GLN A 86 -6.86 59.42 -7.76
N ARG A 87 -8.10 59.30 -7.30
CA ARG A 87 -9.24 59.26 -8.21
C ARG A 87 -9.45 60.71 -8.62
N GLU A 88 -9.15 61.03 -9.88
CA GLU A 88 -9.64 62.26 -10.50
C GLU A 88 -11.15 62.32 -10.27
N SER A 89 -11.56 63.12 -9.30
CA SER A 89 -12.92 63.58 -9.16
C SER A 89 -13.16 64.51 -10.35
N ALA A 90 -13.70 63.96 -11.43
CA ALA A 90 -14.39 64.74 -12.44
C ALA A 90 -15.57 65.41 -11.73
N GLU A 91 -15.32 66.60 -11.17
CA GLU A 91 -16.36 67.56 -10.85
C GLU A 91 -16.99 68.01 -12.15
N GLU A 92 -17.97 67.25 -12.62
CA GLU A 92 -18.93 67.70 -13.61
C GLU A 92 -20.27 67.06 -13.27
N ALA A 93 -21.08 67.86 -12.59
CA ALA A 93 -22.50 67.98 -12.89
C ALA A 93 -23.46 66.80 -12.52
N TRP A 94 -24.16 66.98 -11.40
CA TRP A 94 -25.60 66.68 -11.22
C TRP A 94 -26.09 65.22 -11.33
N GLY A 95 -26.61 64.69 -10.21
CA GLY A 95 -27.80 63.83 -10.25
C GLY A 95 -27.80 62.60 -9.35
N THR A 96 -28.59 62.67 -8.28
CA THR A 96 -29.40 61.58 -7.68
C THR A 96 -28.72 60.27 -7.26
N GLU A 97 -28.77 60.01 -5.96
CA GLU A 97 -28.50 58.74 -5.29
C GLU A 97 -29.13 57.54 -6.03
N GLU A 98 -28.30 56.83 -6.82
CA GLU A 98 -28.67 55.64 -7.58
C GLU A 98 -28.20 54.39 -6.82
N ALA A 99 -29.12 53.43 -6.64
CA ALA A 99 -28.89 52.12 -6.01
C ALA A 99 -27.60 51.45 -6.53
N PRO A 100 -26.91 50.60 -5.74
CA PRO A 100 -25.64 50.01 -6.15
C PRO A 100 -25.78 49.35 -7.52
N ALA A 101 -25.10 49.94 -8.51
CA ALA A 101 -25.14 49.45 -9.88
C ALA A 101 -24.75 47.96 -9.91
N PRO A 102 -25.46 47.13 -10.68
CA PRO A 102 -25.12 45.72 -10.81
C PRO A 102 -23.64 45.60 -11.20
N ALA A 103 -22.91 44.72 -10.51
CA ALA A 103 -21.48 44.52 -10.75
C ALA A 103 -21.21 44.44 -12.27
N PRO A 104 -20.25 45.20 -12.81
CA PRO A 104 -20.04 45.27 -14.25
C PRO A 104 -19.85 43.86 -14.78
N ALA A 105 -20.57 43.52 -15.85
CA ALA A 105 -20.47 42.23 -16.50
C ALA A 105 -18.98 41.91 -16.75
N ARG A 106 -18.52 40.76 -16.25
CA ARG A 106 -17.13 40.33 -16.39
C ARG A 106 -16.73 40.44 -17.86
N SER A 107 -15.56 41.01 -18.13
CA SER A 107 -15.04 41.08 -19.49
C SER A 107 -14.87 39.66 -20.05
N LEU A 108 -15.00 39.47 -21.37
CA LEU A 108 -14.80 38.16 -21.99
C LEU A 108 -13.43 37.56 -21.64
N LEU A 109 -12.41 38.41 -21.48
CA LEU A 109 -11.08 38.00 -21.03
C LEU A 109 -11.11 37.45 -19.60
N GLN A 110 -11.80 38.12 -18.66
CA GLN A 110 -11.98 37.62 -17.30
C GLN A 110 -12.72 36.29 -17.28
N LEU A 111 -13.76 36.13 -18.12
CA LEU A 111 -14.49 34.87 -18.22
C LEU A 111 -13.58 33.75 -18.75
N ARG A 112 -12.79 34.00 -19.80
CA ARG A 112 -11.87 33.02 -20.38
C ARG A 112 -10.71 32.67 -19.45
N LEU A 113 -10.16 33.65 -18.73
CA LEU A 113 -9.13 33.40 -17.73
C LEU A 113 -9.68 32.52 -16.61
N ALA A 114 -10.85 32.85 -16.06
CA ALA A 114 -11.50 32.05 -15.03
C ALA A 114 -11.82 30.62 -15.51
N GLU A 115 -12.28 30.47 -16.76
CA GLU A 115 -12.50 29.15 -17.37
C GLU A 115 -11.19 28.36 -17.50
N SER A 116 -10.11 28.99 -17.98
CA SER A 116 -8.81 28.34 -18.14
C SER A 116 -8.18 27.96 -16.80
N GLN A 117 -8.33 28.79 -15.78
CA GLN A 117 -7.87 28.52 -14.43
C GLN A 117 -8.62 27.32 -13.85
N ALA A 118 -9.95 27.29 -13.98
CA ALA A 118 -10.75 26.15 -13.50
C ALA A 118 -10.38 24.83 -14.21
N ARG A 119 -10.08 24.88 -15.52
CA ARG A 119 -9.58 23.70 -16.27
C ARG A 119 -8.20 23.27 -15.78
N LEU A 120 -7.27 24.21 -15.60
CA LEU A 120 -5.93 23.92 -15.11
C LEU A 120 -5.96 23.33 -13.70
N ASP A 121 -6.75 23.91 -12.79
CA ASP A 121 -6.90 23.42 -11.42
C ASP A 121 -7.45 21.98 -11.42
N HIS A 122 -8.43 21.69 -12.28
CA HIS A 122 -8.96 20.34 -12.45
C HIS A 122 -7.92 19.37 -13.02
N ASP A 123 -7.18 19.76 -14.06
CA ASP A 123 -6.16 18.92 -14.69
C ASP A 123 -5.01 18.61 -13.73
N VAL A 124 -4.57 19.60 -12.94
CA VAL A 124 -3.55 19.41 -11.89
C VAL A 124 -4.07 18.46 -10.81
N ALA A 125 -5.30 18.65 -10.33
CA ALA A 125 -5.91 17.75 -9.34
C ALA A 125 -6.05 16.31 -9.89
N ALA A 126 -6.44 16.16 -11.15
CA ALA A 126 -6.55 14.87 -11.84
C ALA A 126 -5.17 14.20 -12.00
N ALA A 127 -4.14 14.96 -12.40
CA ALA A 127 -2.78 14.46 -12.55
C ALA A 127 -2.20 13.99 -11.21
N VAL A 128 -2.31 14.82 -10.16
CA VAL A 128 -1.83 14.49 -8.81
C VAL A 128 -2.56 13.26 -8.27
N SER A 129 -3.90 13.24 -8.33
CA SER A 129 -4.68 12.09 -7.86
C SER A 129 -4.41 10.81 -8.66
N GLY A 130 -4.13 10.93 -9.96
CA GLY A 130 -3.70 9.83 -10.82
C GLY A 130 -2.37 9.22 -10.37
N VAL A 131 -1.37 10.07 -10.09
CA VAL A 131 -0.05 9.64 -9.59
C VAL A 131 -0.18 8.95 -8.24
N TYR A 132 -0.91 9.54 -7.28
CA TYR A 132 -1.11 8.93 -5.96
C TYR A 132 -1.87 7.59 -6.03
N ARG A 133 -2.93 7.50 -6.86
CA ARG A 133 -3.65 6.24 -7.06
C ARG A 133 -2.73 5.18 -7.68
N ARG A 134 -1.90 5.54 -8.66
CA ARG A 134 -0.94 4.62 -9.27
C ARG A 134 0.10 4.14 -8.26
N ALA A 135 0.73 5.06 -7.52
CA ALA A 135 1.68 4.71 -6.47
C ALA A 135 1.05 3.81 -5.40
N GLY A 136 -0.20 4.07 -5.00
CA GLY A 136 -0.95 3.22 -4.08
C GLY A 136 -1.16 1.80 -4.60
N ARG A 137 -1.48 1.63 -5.88
CA ARG A 137 -1.59 0.30 -6.51
C ARG A 137 -0.23 -0.42 -6.56
N ASP A 138 0.84 0.31 -6.87
CA ASP A 138 2.20 -0.26 -6.92
C ASP A 138 2.65 -0.72 -5.52
N VAL A 139 2.37 0.06 -4.48
CA VAL A 139 2.64 -0.32 -3.08
C VAL A 139 1.82 -1.54 -2.68
N ALA A 140 0.53 -1.60 -3.04
CA ALA A 140 -0.31 -2.77 -2.75
C ALA A 140 0.20 -4.04 -3.47
N ALA A 141 0.67 -3.91 -4.71
CA ALA A 141 1.29 -5.01 -5.46
C ALA A 141 2.64 -5.45 -4.85
N LEU A 142 3.44 -4.52 -4.33
CA LEU A 142 4.66 -4.86 -3.60
C LEU A 142 4.36 -5.57 -2.27
N ALA A 143 3.33 -5.11 -1.55
CA ALA A 143 2.89 -5.75 -0.31
C ALA A 143 2.39 -7.18 -0.54
N SER A 144 1.62 -7.43 -1.61
CA SER A 144 1.17 -8.79 -1.96
C SER A 144 2.32 -9.70 -2.38
N ARG A 145 3.30 -9.18 -3.13
CA ARG A 145 4.53 -9.92 -3.47
C ARG A 145 5.37 -10.24 -2.24
N LEU A 146 5.47 -9.31 -1.29
CA LEU A 146 6.16 -9.54 -0.02
C LEU A 146 5.46 -10.62 0.80
N ALA A 147 4.13 -10.60 0.90
CA ALA A 147 3.36 -11.64 1.59
C ALA A 147 3.57 -13.02 0.93
N ALA A 148 3.57 -13.10 -0.40
CA ALA A 148 3.89 -14.32 -1.13
C ALA A 148 5.33 -14.82 -0.86
N ALA A 149 6.29 -13.91 -0.83
CA ALA A 149 7.68 -14.23 -0.50
C ALA A 149 7.83 -14.73 0.95
N GLN A 150 7.09 -14.15 1.91
CA GLN A 150 7.06 -14.61 3.30
C GLN A 150 6.47 -16.03 3.42
N ALA A 151 5.37 -16.32 2.71
CA ALA A 151 4.79 -17.66 2.67
C ALA A 151 5.76 -18.69 2.09
N ALA A 152 6.45 -18.34 0.98
CA ALA A 152 7.48 -19.17 0.39
C ALA A 152 8.68 -19.40 1.33
N GLY A 153 9.10 -18.35 2.05
CA GLY A 153 10.18 -18.44 3.04
C GLY A 153 9.83 -19.36 4.21
N LEU A 154 8.59 -19.30 4.72
CA LEU A 154 8.10 -20.21 5.76
C LEU A 154 8.03 -21.65 5.28
N ALA A 155 7.58 -21.88 4.05
CA ALA A 155 7.55 -23.21 3.44
C ALA A 155 8.97 -23.79 3.27
N ALA A 156 9.92 -22.98 2.82
CA ALA A 156 11.34 -23.38 2.72
C ALA A 156 11.95 -23.66 4.10
N ALA A 157 11.65 -22.84 5.11
CA ALA A 157 12.10 -23.10 6.47
C ALA A 157 11.53 -24.41 7.03
N HIS A 158 10.28 -24.73 6.69
CA HIS A 158 9.67 -26.01 7.07
C HIS A 158 10.33 -27.19 6.36
N SER A 159 10.60 -27.10 5.05
CA SER A 159 11.27 -28.18 4.31
C SER A 159 12.69 -28.43 4.83
N VAL A 160 13.43 -27.39 5.19
CA VAL A 160 14.76 -27.52 5.84
C VAL A 160 14.65 -28.23 7.19
N ARG A 161 13.61 -27.92 8.00
CA ARG A 161 13.37 -28.63 9.26
C ARG A 161 13.07 -30.11 9.05
N LEU A 162 12.24 -30.45 8.06
CA LEU A 162 11.96 -31.84 7.70
C LEU A 162 13.24 -32.57 7.26
N ALA A 163 13.99 -32.00 6.32
CA ALA A 163 15.24 -32.59 5.85
C ALA A 163 16.27 -32.79 6.99
N ARG A 164 16.35 -31.84 7.94
CA ARG A 164 17.18 -32.01 9.14
C ARG A 164 16.70 -33.18 10.00
N GLY A 165 15.39 -33.31 10.22
CA GLY A 165 14.81 -34.43 10.94
C GLY A 165 15.13 -35.77 10.31
N ASP A 166 15.02 -35.86 8.98
CA ASP A 166 15.36 -37.06 8.20
C ASP A 166 16.85 -37.41 8.32
N LEU A 167 17.74 -36.42 8.24
CA LEU A 167 19.18 -36.63 8.42
C LEU A 167 19.53 -37.09 9.83
N CYS A 168 18.87 -36.56 10.88
CA CYS A 168 19.05 -37.05 12.25
C CYS A 168 18.59 -38.51 12.38
N ALA A 169 17.43 -38.86 11.83
CA ALA A 169 16.95 -40.25 11.84
C ALA A 169 17.87 -41.20 11.04
N LEU A 170 18.44 -40.73 9.93
CA LEU A 170 19.45 -41.49 9.17
C LEU A 170 20.74 -41.67 9.98
N ALA A 171 21.20 -40.64 10.69
CA ALA A 171 22.38 -40.74 11.58
C ALA A 171 22.16 -41.77 12.69
N GLU A 172 21.01 -41.74 13.37
CA GLU A 172 20.66 -42.72 14.42
C GLU A 172 20.63 -44.17 13.87
N ARG A 173 20.11 -44.36 12.65
CA ARG A 173 20.11 -45.68 12.00
C ARG A 173 21.52 -46.14 11.63
N LEU A 174 22.37 -45.24 11.17
CA LEU A 174 23.78 -45.55 10.88
C LEU A 174 24.54 -45.91 12.16
N ASP A 175 24.27 -45.21 13.26
CA ASP A 175 24.85 -45.52 14.57
C ASP A 175 24.48 -46.93 15.05
N ILE A 176 23.24 -47.37 14.82
CA ILE A 176 22.81 -48.76 15.10
C ILE A 176 23.59 -49.74 14.22
N VAL A 177 23.66 -49.51 12.90
CA VAL A 177 24.37 -50.41 11.97
C VAL A 177 25.86 -50.52 12.30
N ALA A 178 26.49 -49.40 12.64
CA ALA A 178 27.88 -49.34 13.09
C ALA A 178 28.06 -50.06 14.44
N GLY A 179 27.12 -49.87 15.38
CA GLY A 179 27.12 -50.55 16.68
C GLY A 179 26.99 -52.07 16.58
N CYS A 180 26.26 -52.57 15.57
CA CYS A 180 26.15 -54.00 15.30
C CYS A 180 27.42 -54.62 14.68
N ARG A 181 28.46 -53.83 14.35
CA ARG A 181 29.69 -54.28 13.64
C ARG A 181 29.38 -55.11 12.37
N LEU A 182 28.24 -54.84 11.73
CA LEU A 182 27.82 -55.54 10.50
C LEU A 182 28.60 -55.08 9.27
N LEU A 183 29.28 -53.92 9.36
CA LEU A 183 30.08 -53.39 8.28
C LEU A 183 31.47 -54.04 8.30
N PRO A 184 31.94 -54.64 7.19
CA PRO A 184 33.31 -55.14 7.10
C PRO A 184 34.28 -53.97 7.27
N ASP A 185 35.33 -54.19 8.06
CA ASP A 185 36.38 -53.20 8.24
C ASP A 185 37.14 -53.00 6.92
N ILE A 186 36.76 -51.96 6.18
CA ILE A 186 37.39 -51.56 4.91
C ILE A 186 38.82 -51.02 5.10
N ARG A 187 39.31 -50.92 6.33
CA ARG A 187 40.73 -50.62 6.61
C ARG A 187 41.66 -51.81 6.40
N GLY A 188 41.12 -53.01 6.14
CA GLY A 188 41.89 -54.18 5.75
C GLY A 188 41.79 -54.46 4.25
N VAL A 189 42.48 -53.69 3.41
CA VAL A 189 42.87 -54.22 2.09
C VAL A 189 43.91 -55.31 2.39
N PRO A 190 43.67 -56.60 2.06
CA PRO A 190 44.70 -57.62 2.16
C PRO A 190 45.79 -57.29 1.14
N GLY A 191 46.82 -56.55 1.55
CA GLY A 191 47.88 -56.07 0.67
C GLY A 191 48.56 -54.76 1.11
N THR A 192 47.99 -54.03 2.06
CA THR A 192 48.69 -52.90 2.70
C THR A 192 49.15 -53.33 4.09
N GLU A 193 50.30 -53.99 4.16
CA GLU A 193 51.00 -54.14 5.44
C GLU A 193 51.17 -52.75 6.08
N PRO A 194 50.84 -52.56 7.36
CA PRO A 194 51.22 -51.34 8.05
C PRO A 194 52.75 -51.28 8.03
N GLU A 195 53.29 -50.33 7.27
CA GLU A 195 54.69 -49.95 7.30
C GLU A 195 55.06 -49.78 8.77
N LYS A 196 55.84 -50.76 9.27
CA LYS A 196 56.43 -50.79 10.59
C LYS A 196 57.29 -49.53 10.71
N ASP A 197 56.71 -48.49 11.27
CA ASP A 197 57.44 -47.29 11.67
C ASP A 197 58.49 -47.75 12.71
N PRO A 198 59.79 -47.73 12.38
CA PRO A 198 60.81 -48.10 13.34
C PRO A 198 60.97 -46.90 14.28
N GLY A 199 60.34 -47.00 15.46
CA GLY A 199 60.56 -46.05 16.55
C GLY A 199 62.06 -45.81 16.81
N PRO A 200 62.43 -44.62 17.32
CA PRO A 200 63.81 -44.18 17.35
C PRO A 200 64.62 -45.07 18.30
N ARG A 201 65.72 -45.63 17.79
CA ARG A 201 66.76 -46.22 18.64
C ARG A 201 67.51 -45.09 19.33
N ALA A 202 67.35 -45.01 20.65
CA ALA A 202 68.33 -44.45 21.57
C ALA A 202 68.88 -45.59 22.44
#